data_AF-A0A327NUL6-F1
#
_entry.id   AF-A0A327NUL6-F1
#
_cell.length_a   1.000
_cell.length_b   1.000
_cell.length_c   1.000
_cell.angle_alpha   90.00
_cell.angle_beta   90.00
_cell.angle_gamma   90.00
#
_symmetry.space_group_name_H-M   'P 1'
#
loop_
_entity.id
_entity.type
_entity.pdbx_description
1 polymer ?
#
loop_
_entity_poly.entity_id
_entity_poly.type
_entity_poly.pdbx_seq_one_letter_code
_entity_poly.pdbx_strand_id
1 'polypeptide(L)'
;MRTYLFWSLLLSTIWLTLGSWQTVPAPEKLSDYGFFTGKLAEQHPAPGVVPYALNTPLFTDYAEKLRFVKLPAGQSVTYNDSAVLNFPVGTTLIKTFYYPNDFRDPAKGRRLMETRLLVHQSEGWKAFDYVWNDEQTDALLEVAGDTKTVSYVDAKGNKQQHNYTIPNLNQCKGCHNRSEVMTPIGPSARQLNGELAYGPTKENQLAHWKQVGMLTGLPALADCPKAPVWNKPETGSLNDRARAWLDINCAHCHNPKGPAMTSGLNLSLSETDPTALGILKTPVAAGRGSGGHPFDIVPGKPDESILIYRLNSTDPGVMMPELGRKTIHTESVELLREWIKAMN
;
A
#
# COMPACT_ATOMS: atom_id res chain seq x y z
N MET A 1 75.02 25.62 31.05
CA MET A 1 74.85 25.96 29.61
C MET A 1 74.25 24.74 28.93
N ARG A 2 73.12 24.93 28.22
CA ARG A 2 72.61 24.19 27.03
C ARG A 2 73.09 22.72 26.87
N THR A 3 72.22 21.71 26.78
CA THR A 3 71.22 21.53 25.71
C THR A 3 70.22 20.43 26.05
N TYR A 4 68.97 20.67 25.67
CA TYR A 4 67.84 19.74 25.64
C TYR A 4 67.96 18.77 24.46
N LEU A 5 67.60 17.49 24.64
CA LEU A 5 67.06 16.66 23.54
C LEU A 5 65.76 16.01 24.00
N PHE A 6 64.69 16.43 23.34
CA PHE A 6 63.32 15.95 23.46
C PHE A 6 63.19 14.55 22.84
N TRP A 7 62.52 13.64 23.54
CA TRP A 7 61.85 12.49 22.94
C TRP A 7 60.34 12.74 23.00
N SER A 8 59.74 12.97 21.84
CA SER A 8 58.30 13.11 21.66
C SER A 8 57.65 11.74 21.51
N LEU A 9 56.96 11.26 22.54
CA LEU A 9 55.96 10.20 22.39
C LEU A 9 54.61 10.84 22.04
N LEU A 10 54.17 10.69 20.79
CA LEU A 10 52.79 10.94 20.39
C LEU A 10 51.93 9.74 20.81
N LEU A 11 51.16 9.88 21.88
CA LEU A 11 50.00 9.05 22.18
C LEU A 11 48.78 9.70 21.54
N SER A 12 48.44 9.31 20.31
CA SER A 12 47.16 9.62 19.68
C SER A 12 46.11 8.64 20.18
N THR A 13 45.33 9.02 21.18
CA THR A 13 44.12 8.31 21.60
C THR A 13 43.01 8.56 20.59
N ILE A 14 42.81 7.61 19.68
CA ILE A 14 41.62 7.56 18.82
C ILE A 14 40.44 7.16 19.69
N TRP A 15 39.64 8.14 20.11
CA TRP A 15 38.30 7.90 20.63
C TRP A 15 37.38 7.56 19.46
N LEU A 16 37.34 6.28 19.08
CA LEU A 16 36.24 5.74 18.29
C LEU A 16 35.01 5.70 19.19
N THR A 17 34.17 6.73 19.12
CA THR A 17 32.78 6.62 19.58
C THR A 17 32.10 5.60 18.68
N LEU A 18 32.11 4.33 19.09
CA LEU A 18 31.14 3.35 18.66
C LEU A 18 29.79 3.87 19.17
N GLY A 19 29.14 4.73 18.38
CA GLY A 19 27.72 4.95 18.49
C GLY A 19 27.07 3.59 18.27
N SER A 20 26.70 2.92 19.35
CA SER A 20 25.83 1.77 19.29
C SER A 20 24.54 2.27 18.65
N TRP A 21 24.33 1.93 17.38
CA TRP A 21 23.07 2.13 16.70
C TRP A 21 22.08 1.17 17.36
N GLN A 22 21.51 1.58 18.50
CA GLN A 22 20.41 0.86 19.11
C GLN A 22 19.25 0.93 18.14
N THR A 23 18.93 -0.20 17.51
CA THR A 23 17.62 -0.39 16.90
C THR A 23 16.61 -0.21 18.03
N VAL A 24 15.91 0.92 18.05
CA VAL A 24 14.80 1.12 19.00
C VAL A 24 13.77 0.02 18.70
N PRO A 25 13.52 -0.91 19.63
CA PRO A 25 12.53 -1.95 19.42
C PRO A 25 11.17 -1.29 19.19
N ALA A 26 10.37 -1.85 18.28
CA ALA A 26 9.03 -1.34 18.03
C ALA A 26 8.20 -1.41 19.33
N PRO A 27 7.51 -0.33 19.74
CA PRO A 27 6.59 -0.37 20.86
C PRO A 27 5.58 -1.52 20.76
N GLU A 28 5.25 -2.12 21.90
CA GLU A 28 4.26 -3.21 21.96
C GLU A 28 2.85 -2.70 21.65
N LYS A 29 2.50 -1.49 22.12
CA LYS A 29 1.20 -0.86 21.87
C LYS A 29 1.29 0.17 20.76
N LEU A 30 0.25 0.27 19.95
CA LEU A 30 0.12 1.32 18.94
C LEU A 30 0.02 2.71 19.58
N SER A 31 -0.65 2.81 20.74
CA SER A 31 -0.78 4.07 21.48
C SER A 31 0.55 4.69 21.92
N ASP A 32 1.58 3.87 22.17
CA ASP A 32 2.91 4.33 22.60
C ASP A 32 3.64 5.18 21.54
N TYR A 33 3.23 5.11 20.27
CA TYR A 33 3.78 5.98 19.22
C TYR A 33 3.23 7.41 19.27
N GLY A 34 2.07 7.62 19.89
CA GLY A 34 1.41 8.94 19.92
C GLY A 34 0.94 9.44 18.54
N PHE A 35 0.62 8.54 17.60
CA PHE A 35 0.14 8.93 16.26
C PHE A 35 -1.25 9.58 16.28
N PHE A 36 -2.05 9.29 17.30
CA PHE A 36 -3.43 9.75 17.40
C PHE A 36 -3.71 10.35 18.77
N THR A 37 -4.60 11.33 18.81
CA THR A 37 -5.06 11.99 20.05
C THR A 37 -6.47 11.56 20.41
N GLY A 38 -6.83 11.60 21.69
CA GLY A 38 -8.17 11.22 22.15
C GLY A 38 -8.38 9.71 22.14
N LYS A 39 -9.58 9.25 21.77
CA LYS A 39 -9.86 7.82 21.67
C LYS A 39 -9.18 7.25 20.44
N LEU A 40 -8.31 6.25 20.62
CA LEU A 40 -7.48 5.71 19.53
C LEU A 40 -8.30 5.22 18.33
N ALA A 41 -9.49 4.65 18.57
CA ALA A 41 -10.40 4.16 17.52
C ALA A 41 -10.96 5.25 16.58
N GLU A 42 -10.99 6.50 17.04
CA GLU A 42 -11.41 7.64 16.21
C GLU A 42 -10.33 8.01 15.19
N GLN A 43 -9.07 7.65 15.45
CA GLN A 43 -7.92 7.88 14.57
C GLN A 43 -7.75 9.37 14.23
N HIS A 44 -8.01 10.25 15.20
CA HIS A 44 -7.74 11.68 15.09
C HIS A 44 -6.22 11.92 15.08
N PRO A 45 -5.64 12.40 13.97
CA PRO A 45 -4.18 12.50 13.84
C PRO A 45 -3.59 13.47 14.85
N ALA A 46 -2.51 13.07 15.52
CA ALA A 46 -1.71 13.96 16.34
C ALA A 46 -0.96 14.99 15.47
N PRO A 47 -0.48 16.11 16.04
CA PRO A 47 0.28 17.12 15.29
C PRO A 47 1.41 16.54 14.44
N GLY A 48 1.41 16.89 13.15
CA GLY A 48 2.37 16.44 12.14
C GLY A 48 2.15 15.00 11.63
N VAL A 49 1.07 14.32 12.02
CA VAL A 49 0.57 13.12 11.34
C VAL A 49 -0.46 13.58 10.30
N VAL A 50 -0.19 13.32 9.02
CA VAL A 50 -1.01 13.86 7.92
C VAL A 50 -1.78 12.75 7.22
N PRO A 51 -3.12 12.85 7.10
CA PRO A 51 -3.91 11.87 6.38
C PRO A 51 -3.65 11.92 4.88
N TYR A 52 -3.80 10.79 4.21
CA TYR A 52 -3.82 10.72 2.74
C TYR A 52 -4.74 9.60 2.24
N ALA A 53 -5.12 9.69 0.97
CA ALA A 53 -5.90 8.70 0.26
C ALA A 53 -5.27 8.43 -1.11
N LEU A 54 -5.53 7.23 -1.63
CA LEU A 54 -5.16 6.85 -2.99
C LEU A 54 -6.41 6.96 -3.87
N ASN A 55 -6.29 7.58 -5.04
CA ASN A 55 -7.40 7.65 -6.02
C ASN A 55 -7.97 6.25 -6.33
N THR A 56 -7.10 5.25 -6.52
CA THR A 56 -7.48 3.85 -6.67
C THR A 56 -6.75 3.02 -5.63
N PRO A 57 -7.43 2.57 -4.55
CA PRO A 57 -6.82 1.80 -3.47
C PRO A 57 -6.73 0.30 -3.78
N LEU A 58 -5.75 -0.37 -3.16
CA LEU A 58 -5.67 -1.83 -3.09
C LEU A 58 -6.93 -2.42 -2.43
N PHE A 59 -7.49 -3.47 -3.05
CA PHE A 59 -8.56 -4.29 -2.50
C PHE A 59 -8.03 -5.21 -1.39
N THR A 60 -8.80 -5.35 -0.31
CA THR A 60 -8.47 -6.26 0.80
C THR A 60 -9.77 -6.68 1.47
N ASP A 61 -10.47 -7.65 0.90
CA ASP A 61 -11.77 -8.16 1.40
C ASP A 61 -12.77 -7.08 1.80
N TYR A 62 -12.93 -6.07 0.95
CA TYR A 62 -13.81 -4.91 1.21
C TYR A 62 -13.46 -4.07 2.46
N ALA A 63 -12.34 -4.34 3.14
CA ALA A 63 -11.86 -3.49 4.24
C ALA A 63 -11.51 -2.09 3.71
N GLU A 64 -12.10 -1.08 4.34
CA GLU A 64 -11.75 0.32 4.17
C GLU A 64 -10.43 0.64 4.87
N LYS A 65 -9.77 1.71 4.42
CA LYS A 65 -8.38 2.00 4.82
C LYS A 65 -8.20 3.47 5.15
N LEU A 66 -7.91 3.76 6.41
CA LEU A 66 -7.34 5.05 6.79
C LEU A 66 -5.84 5.00 6.53
N ARG A 67 -5.26 6.09 6.03
CA ARG A 67 -3.83 6.19 5.82
C ARG A 67 -3.31 7.52 6.32
N PHE A 68 -2.15 7.46 6.93
CA PHE A 68 -1.45 8.61 7.44
C PHE A 68 0.04 8.49 7.16
N VAL A 69 0.71 9.63 7.15
CA VAL A 69 2.18 9.72 7.08
C VAL A 69 2.67 10.63 8.18
N LYS A 70 3.76 10.21 8.84
CA LYS A 70 4.52 11.03 9.78
C LYS A 70 5.94 11.16 9.24
N LEU A 71 6.32 12.35 8.80
CA LEU A 71 7.71 12.65 8.46
C LEU A 71 8.51 12.97 9.74
N PRO A 72 9.84 12.80 9.73
CA PRO A 72 10.70 13.37 10.76
C PRO A 72 10.54 14.89 10.80
N ALA A 73 10.73 15.48 11.98
CA ALA A 73 10.60 16.92 12.16
C ALA A 73 11.56 17.68 11.23
N GLY A 74 11.03 18.69 10.52
CA GLY A 74 11.80 19.54 9.60
C GLY A 74 12.22 18.87 8.29
N GLN A 75 11.80 17.64 8.03
CA GLN A 75 12.09 16.93 6.78
C GLN A 75 10.95 17.07 5.77
N SER A 76 11.32 17.01 4.49
CA SER A 76 10.38 17.04 3.37
C SER A 76 10.70 15.92 2.38
N VAL A 77 9.71 15.60 1.56
CA VAL A 77 9.81 14.66 0.44
C VAL A 77 10.05 15.46 -0.84
N THR A 78 10.97 15.03 -1.69
CA THR A 78 11.13 15.61 -3.02
C THR A 78 10.14 14.97 -3.99
N TYR A 79 9.43 15.81 -4.74
CA TYR A 79 8.49 15.36 -5.76
C TYR A 79 9.16 14.47 -6.81
N ASN A 80 8.47 13.39 -7.18
CA ASN A 80 8.70 12.66 -8.41
C ASN A 80 7.37 12.09 -8.91
N ASP A 81 7.24 11.97 -10.23
CA ASP A 81 6.02 11.52 -10.93
C ASP A 81 6.06 10.04 -11.34
N SER A 82 7.26 9.48 -11.45
CA SER A 82 7.50 8.14 -11.98
C SER A 82 7.19 7.01 -11.00
N ALA A 83 7.30 7.24 -9.69
CA ALA A 83 7.26 6.17 -8.70
C ALA A 83 6.55 6.58 -7.40
N VAL A 84 6.62 5.68 -6.42
CA VAL A 84 6.33 6.00 -5.03
C VAL A 84 7.27 7.12 -4.58
N LEU A 85 6.76 8.07 -3.81
CA LEU A 85 7.56 9.19 -3.33
C LEU A 85 8.73 8.71 -2.45
N ASN A 86 9.88 9.39 -2.58
CA ASN A 86 11.10 9.05 -1.86
C ASN A 86 11.07 9.65 -0.46
N PHE A 87 10.47 8.93 0.49
CA PHE A 87 10.37 9.40 1.87
C PHE A 87 11.72 9.38 2.59
N PRO A 88 12.04 10.40 3.41
CA PRO A 88 13.28 10.43 4.19
C PRO A 88 13.30 9.35 5.29
N VAL A 89 14.50 8.98 5.73
CA VAL A 89 14.69 8.10 6.91
C VAL A 89 14.02 8.73 8.14
N GLY A 90 13.34 7.90 8.92
CA GLY A 90 12.50 8.25 10.06
C GLY A 90 11.02 8.46 9.71
N THR A 91 10.64 8.34 8.43
CA THR A 91 9.23 8.39 8.02
C THR A 91 8.47 7.16 8.49
N THR A 92 7.24 7.34 8.97
CA THR A 92 6.30 6.24 9.19
C THR A 92 5.08 6.41 8.29
N LEU A 93 4.78 5.39 7.48
CA LEU A 93 3.50 5.24 6.79
C LEU A 93 2.60 4.36 7.64
N ILE A 94 1.40 4.84 7.93
CA ILE A 94 0.45 4.24 8.87
C ILE A 94 -0.79 3.88 8.05
N LYS A 95 -1.27 2.64 8.15
CA LYS A 95 -2.46 2.17 7.42
C LYS A 95 -3.34 1.33 8.34
N THR A 96 -4.53 1.82 8.64
CA THR A 96 -5.51 1.16 9.51
C THR A 96 -6.62 0.57 8.66
N PHE A 97 -6.83 -0.74 8.76
CA PHE A 97 -7.88 -1.47 8.04
C PHE A 97 -9.11 -1.59 8.94
N TYR A 98 -10.28 -1.33 8.36
CA TYR A 98 -11.53 -1.33 9.12
C TYR A 98 -12.75 -1.70 8.29
N TYR A 99 -13.83 -2.04 8.98
CA TYR A 99 -15.16 -2.24 8.40
C TYR A 99 -16.15 -1.26 9.04
N PRO A 100 -16.82 -0.39 8.26
CA PRO A 100 -18.07 0.23 8.70
C PRO A 100 -19.05 -0.85 9.19
N ASN A 101 -19.78 -0.58 10.27
CA ASN A 101 -20.83 -1.49 10.72
C ASN A 101 -21.99 -1.56 9.69
N ASP A 102 -22.22 -0.45 8.99
CA ASP A 102 -23.14 -0.34 7.85
C ASP A 102 -22.55 0.63 6.83
N PHE A 103 -22.24 0.14 5.63
CA PHE A 103 -21.62 0.95 4.57
C PHE A 103 -22.52 2.07 4.04
N ARG A 104 -23.82 2.06 4.39
CA ARG A 104 -24.78 3.09 4.00
C ARG A 104 -24.90 4.22 5.03
N ASP A 105 -24.39 4.00 6.25
CA ASP A 105 -24.56 4.93 7.37
C ASP A 105 -23.29 4.98 8.25
N PRO A 106 -22.41 5.98 8.04
CA PRO A 106 -21.20 6.13 8.84
C PRO A 106 -21.48 6.42 10.32
N ALA A 107 -22.68 6.89 10.69
CA ALA A 107 -23.03 7.17 12.08
C ALA A 107 -23.14 5.90 12.93
N LYS A 108 -23.31 4.72 12.30
CA LYS A 108 -23.28 3.43 13.01
C LYS A 108 -21.88 3.00 13.44
N GLY A 109 -20.86 3.78 13.13
CA GLY A 109 -19.48 3.53 13.51
C GLY A 109 -18.81 2.44 12.67
N ARG A 110 -17.63 2.03 13.13
CA ARG A 110 -16.75 1.09 12.44
C ARG A 110 -16.02 0.21 13.44
N ARG A 111 -15.51 -0.93 12.96
CA ARG A 111 -14.57 -1.79 13.67
C ARG A 111 -13.20 -1.75 12.99
N LEU A 112 -12.19 -1.34 13.72
CA LEU A 112 -10.79 -1.40 13.33
C LEU A 112 -10.27 -2.83 13.54
N MET A 113 -9.53 -3.33 12.55
CA MET A 113 -9.03 -4.71 12.54
C MET A 113 -7.55 -4.74 12.87
N GLU A 114 -6.76 -3.96 12.11
CA GLU A 114 -5.31 -3.92 12.21
C GLU A 114 -4.78 -2.54 11.79
N THR A 115 -3.61 -2.19 12.28
CA THR A 115 -2.82 -1.04 11.84
C THR A 115 -1.44 -1.51 11.40
N ARG A 116 -1.17 -1.41 10.11
CA ARG A 116 0.17 -1.68 9.55
C ARG A 116 1.01 -0.43 9.51
N LEU A 117 2.23 -0.54 10.01
CA LEU A 117 3.26 0.48 9.93
C LEU A 117 4.34 0.04 8.93
N LEU A 118 4.76 0.97 8.08
CA LEU A 118 6.06 0.91 7.41
C LEU A 118 6.91 2.05 7.96
N VAL A 119 7.97 1.70 8.69
CA VAL A 119 8.91 2.65 9.29
C VAL A 119 10.20 2.66 8.48
N HIS A 120 10.57 3.80 7.92
CA HIS A 120 11.81 3.97 7.17
C HIS A 120 12.97 4.12 8.15
N GLN A 121 13.73 3.07 8.39
CA GLN A 121 14.93 3.12 9.23
C GLN A 121 16.16 3.37 8.36
N SER A 122 17.32 3.64 8.98
CA SER A 122 18.59 3.83 8.27
C SER A 122 18.99 2.61 7.44
N GLU A 123 18.59 1.42 7.86
CA GLU A 123 18.81 0.14 7.17
C GLU A 123 17.75 -0.16 6.09
N GLY A 124 16.74 0.69 5.94
CA GLY A 124 15.61 0.50 5.03
C GLY A 124 14.26 0.41 5.75
N TRP A 125 13.21 0.06 4.99
CA TRP A 125 11.85 -0.02 5.52
C TRP A 125 11.66 -1.27 6.38
N LYS A 126 11.04 -1.11 7.56
CA LYS A 126 10.59 -2.21 8.41
C LYS A 126 9.07 -2.19 8.55
N ALA A 127 8.46 -3.36 8.39
CA ALA A 127 7.02 -3.55 8.54
C ALA A 127 6.70 -3.99 9.97
N PHE A 128 5.63 -3.43 10.53
CA PHE A 128 5.07 -3.84 11.81
C PHE A 128 3.55 -3.91 11.65
N ASP A 129 2.93 -4.93 12.24
CA ASP A 129 1.49 -5.08 12.23
C ASP A 129 0.95 -5.03 13.66
N TYR A 130 -0.15 -4.31 13.86
CA TYR A 130 -0.75 -4.12 15.17
C TYR A 130 -2.21 -4.55 15.10
N VAL A 131 -2.60 -5.55 15.88
CA VAL A 131 -3.96 -6.10 15.89
C VAL A 131 -4.78 -5.40 16.97
N TRP A 132 -5.92 -4.83 16.56
CA TRP A 132 -6.82 -4.13 17.47
C TRP A 132 -7.51 -5.09 18.43
N ASN A 133 -7.59 -4.72 19.71
CA ASN A 133 -8.37 -5.48 20.69
C ASN A 133 -9.88 -5.35 20.44
N ASP A 134 -10.64 -6.24 21.07
CA ASP A 134 -12.08 -6.31 20.83
C ASP A 134 -12.83 -5.11 21.42
N GLU A 135 -12.29 -4.53 22.49
CA GLU A 135 -12.75 -3.31 23.17
C GLU A 135 -12.51 -2.04 22.34
N GLN A 136 -11.73 -2.11 21.25
CA GLN A 136 -11.37 -0.99 20.38
C GLN A 136 -10.67 0.17 21.13
N THR A 137 -9.84 -0.18 22.11
CA THR A 137 -9.10 0.80 22.93
C THR A 137 -7.64 0.93 22.50
N ASP A 138 -7.03 -0.13 21.97
CA ASP A 138 -5.65 -0.12 21.49
C ASP A 138 -5.41 -1.27 20.49
N ALA A 139 -4.21 -1.30 19.91
CA ALA A 139 -3.72 -2.40 19.09
C ALA A 139 -2.34 -2.86 19.57
N LEU A 140 -2.10 -4.17 19.55
CA LEU A 140 -0.87 -4.80 20.02
C LEU A 140 -0.05 -5.33 18.85
N LEU A 141 1.27 -5.17 18.93
CA LEU A 141 2.21 -5.69 17.94
C LEU A 141 2.00 -7.20 17.78
N GLU A 142 1.73 -7.63 16.55
CA GLU A 142 1.53 -9.03 16.19
C GLU A 142 2.49 -9.42 15.07
N VAL A 143 3.20 -10.52 15.26
CA VAL A 143 4.24 -11.00 14.34
C VAL A 143 3.77 -12.22 13.55
N ALA A 144 2.96 -13.08 14.17
CA ALA A 144 2.46 -14.33 13.62
C ALA A 144 1.25 -14.15 12.69
N GLY A 145 0.68 -12.95 12.64
CA GLY A 145 -0.59 -12.68 11.98
C GLY A 145 -1.78 -13.15 12.82
N ASP A 146 -2.98 -12.89 12.35
CA ASP A 146 -4.22 -13.23 13.06
C ASP A 146 -5.36 -13.49 12.06
N THR A 147 -6.46 -14.06 12.52
CA THR A 147 -7.69 -14.15 11.74
C THR A 147 -8.88 -13.79 12.61
N LYS A 148 -9.63 -12.78 12.18
CA LYS A 148 -10.80 -12.27 12.88
C LYS A 148 -12.06 -12.44 12.06
N THR A 149 -13.17 -12.80 12.70
CA THR A 149 -14.48 -12.77 12.05
C THR A 149 -14.95 -11.32 11.93
N VAL A 150 -15.36 -10.93 10.73
CA VAL A 150 -15.96 -9.62 10.47
C VAL A 150 -17.42 -9.78 10.08
N SER A 151 -18.25 -8.83 10.49
CA SER A 151 -19.67 -8.77 10.15
C SER A 151 -20.06 -7.31 9.91
N TYR A 152 -20.72 -7.03 8.78
CA TYR A 152 -21.14 -5.68 8.40
C TYR A 152 -22.37 -5.72 7.48
N VAL A 153 -22.98 -4.56 7.26
CA VAL A 153 -24.00 -4.39 6.22
C VAL A 153 -23.38 -3.70 5.01
N ASP A 154 -23.46 -4.32 3.83
CA ASP A 154 -22.88 -3.78 2.60
C ASP A 154 -23.68 -2.59 2.03
N ALA A 155 -23.16 -1.97 0.98
CA ALA A 155 -23.80 -0.82 0.32
C ALA A 155 -25.18 -1.16 -0.30
N LYS A 156 -25.47 -2.44 -0.57
CA LYS A 156 -26.76 -2.94 -1.08
C LYS A 156 -27.72 -3.30 0.06
N GLY A 157 -27.28 -3.23 1.32
CA GLY A 157 -28.07 -3.52 2.50
C GLY A 157 -28.05 -4.99 2.95
N ASN A 158 -27.20 -5.83 2.35
CA ASN A 158 -27.10 -7.23 2.75
C ASN A 158 -26.13 -7.38 3.93
N LYS A 159 -26.43 -8.32 4.83
CA LYS A 159 -25.50 -8.72 5.88
C LYS A 159 -24.39 -9.57 5.28
N GLN A 160 -23.16 -9.18 5.54
CA GLN A 160 -21.95 -9.90 5.15
C GLN A 160 -21.26 -10.43 6.40
N GLN A 161 -20.70 -11.63 6.31
CA GLN A 161 -19.86 -12.22 7.35
C GLN A 161 -18.79 -13.09 6.70
N HIS A 162 -17.53 -12.88 7.09
CA HIS A 162 -16.42 -13.72 6.64
C HIS A 162 -15.23 -13.62 7.61
N ASN A 163 -14.24 -14.47 7.41
CA ASN A 163 -12.96 -14.37 8.09
C ASN A 163 -12.09 -13.32 7.40
N TYR A 164 -11.52 -12.42 8.17
CA TYR A 164 -10.52 -11.44 7.76
C TYR A 164 -9.14 -11.93 8.22
N THR A 165 -8.22 -12.12 7.28
CA THR A 165 -6.87 -12.61 7.57
C THR A 165 -5.89 -11.44 7.64
N ILE A 166 -5.27 -11.29 8.80
CA ILE A 166 -4.18 -10.36 9.07
C ILE A 166 -2.87 -11.09 8.76
N PRO A 167 -2.03 -10.59 7.82
CA PRO A 167 -0.83 -11.27 7.40
C PRO A 167 0.23 -11.25 8.50
N ASN A 168 1.07 -12.27 8.51
CA ASN A 168 2.27 -12.27 9.34
C ASN A 168 3.38 -11.41 8.73
N LEU A 169 4.44 -11.16 9.51
CA LEU A 169 5.55 -10.30 9.08
C LEU A 169 6.24 -10.77 7.78
N ASN A 170 6.33 -12.09 7.55
CA ASN A 170 6.91 -12.63 6.32
C ASN A 170 6.00 -12.43 5.10
N GLN A 171 4.69 -12.53 5.28
CA GLN A 171 3.71 -12.23 4.24
C GLN A 171 3.70 -10.74 3.87
N CYS A 172 3.95 -9.85 4.82
CA CYS A 172 4.16 -8.42 4.55
C CYS A 172 5.34 -8.18 3.61
N LYS A 173 6.47 -8.88 3.82
CA LYS A 173 7.62 -8.85 2.91
C LYS A 173 7.24 -9.36 1.52
N GLY A 174 6.41 -10.40 1.43
CA GLY A 174 5.94 -10.95 0.16
C GLY A 174 5.40 -9.90 -0.79
N CYS A 175 4.52 -8.99 -0.32
CA CYS A 175 3.96 -7.93 -1.15
C CYS A 175 4.89 -6.72 -1.32
N HIS A 176 5.65 -6.37 -0.29
CA HIS A 176 6.48 -5.16 -0.27
C HIS A 176 7.92 -5.39 -0.76
N ASN A 177 8.22 -6.52 -1.37
CA ASN A 177 9.53 -6.83 -1.92
C ASN A 177 9.70 -6.29 -3.35
N ARG A 178 10.77 -5.51 -3.57
CA ARG A 178 11.26 -5.17 -4.90
C ARG A 178 12.76 -5.44 -4.96
N SER A 179 13.16 -6.50 -5.68
CA SER A 179 14.55 -6.95 -5.78
C SER A 179 15.22 -7.14 -4.41
N GLU A 180 14.55 -7.87 -3.51
CA GLU A 180 14.95 -8.13 -2.12
C GLU A 180 14.98 -6.90 -1.19
N VAL A 181 14.42 -5.77 -1.63
CA VAL A 181 14.32 -4.53 -0.85
C VAL A 181 12.85 -4.25 -0.48
N MET A 182 12.61 -4.02 0.81
CA MET A 182 11.30 -3.58 1.32
C MET A 182 10.97 -2.18 0.79
N THR A 183 9.83 -2.03 0.11
CA THR A 183 9.39 -0.77 -0.51
C THR A 183 7.91 -0.49 -0.25
N PRO A 184 7.50 0.78 0.00
CA PRO A 184 6.08 1.11 0.12
C PRO A 184 5.32 0.94 -1.19
N ILE A 185 4.00 0.75 -1.07
CA ILE A 185 3.07 0.64 -2.21
C ILE A 185 2.01 1.72 -2.05
N GLY A 186 1.78 2.49 -3.12
CA GLY A 186 0.65 3.42 -3.18
C GLY A 186 1.01 4.91 -3.25
N PRO A 187 1.76 5.50 -2.29
CA PRO A 187 1.92 6.96 -2.18
C PRO A 187 2.87 7.52 -3.25
N SER A 188 2.39 7.50 -4.49
CA SER A 188 2.98 8.08 -5.70
C SER A 188 2.24 9.35 -6.06
N ALA A 189 2.88 10.27 -6.81
CA ALA A 189 2.24 11.51 -7.21
C ALA A 189 0.89 11.27 -7.92
N ARG A 190 0.82 10.28 -8.82
CA ARG A 190 -0.42 9.94 -9.55
C ARG A 190 -1.58 9.55 -8.63
N GLN A 191 -1.32 8.83 -7.55
CA GLN A 191 -2.36 8.40 -6.62
C GLN A 191 -2.77 9.50 -5.64
N LEU A 192 -1.85 10.42 -5.34
CA LEU A 192 -2.07 11.56 -4.45
C LEU A 192 -2.66 12.78 -5.17
N ASN A 193 -2.64 12.82 -6.51
CA ASN A 193 -3.25 13.90 -7.29
C ASN A 193 -4.78 13.79 -7.31
N GLY A 194 -5.41 14.07 -6.16
CA GLY A 194 -6.84 14.00 -5.92
C GLY A 194 -7.19 14.82 -4.69
N GLU A 195 -8.48 15.00 -4.42
CA GLU A 195 -8.95 15.79 -3.29
C GLU A 195 -9.08 14.94 -2.03
N LEU A 196 -8.73 15.51 -0.88
CA LEU A 196 -9.00 14.98 0.44
C LEU A 196 -9.51 16.09 1.36
N ALA A 197 -10.33 15.72 2.34
CA ALA A 197 -10.74 16.66 3.38
C ALA A 197 -9.62 16.86 4.41
N TYR A 198 -9.21 18.11 4.62
CA TYR A 198 -8.29 18.53 5.66
C TYR A 198 -9.04 19.46 6.62
N GLY A 199 -9.80 18.86 7.55
CA GLY A 199 -10.74 19.61 8.39
C GLY A 199 -11.99 20.01 7.59
N PRO A 200 -12.41 21.29 7.60
CA PRO A 200 -13.61 21.73 6.88
C PRO A 200 -13.40 21.94 5.38
N THR A 201 -12.15 21.97 4.89
CA THR A 201 -11.82 22.21 3.48
C THR A 201 -11.50 20.90 2.76
N LYS A 202 -11.83 20.85 1.47
CA LYS A 202 -11.32 19.84 0.54
C LYS A 202 -10.24 20.48 -0.32
N GLU A 203 -9.09 19.82 -0.40
CA GLU A 203 -7.93 20.34 -1.12
C GLU A 203 -7.24 19.18 -1.87
N ASN A 204 -6.55 19.52 -2.96
CA ASN A 204 -5.68 18.56 -3.63
C ASN A 204 -4.54 18.14 -2.68
N GLN A 205 -4.31 16.84 -2.51
CA GLN A 205 -3.35 16.36 -1.50
C GLN A 205 -1.91 16.76 -1.80
N LEU A 206 -1.48 16.79 -3.07
CA LEU A 206 -0.13 17.24 -3.43
C LEU A 206 0.07 18.73 -3.10
N ALA A 207 -0.93 19.56 -3.40
CA ALA A 207 -0.89 20.97 -3.05
C ALA A 207 -0.89 21.19 -1.54
N HIS A 208 -1.73 20.44 -0.80
CA HIS A 208 -1.75 20.48 0.65
C HIS A 208 -0.38 20.12 1.23
N TRP A 209 0.23 19.02 0.77
CA TRP A 209 1.56 18.57 1.22
C TRP A 209 2.65 19.61 0.92
N LYS A 210 2.57 20.33 -0.21
CA LYS A 210 3.45 21.46 -0.51
C LYS A 210 3.25 22.61 0.48
N GLN A 211 1.99 22.98 0.73
CA GLN A 211 1.62 24.09 1.61
C GLN A 211 2.09 23.87 3.06
N VAL A 212 1.99 22.64 3.57
CA VAL A 212 2.44 22.30 4.93
C VAL A 212 3.93 21.93 5.00
N GLY A 213 4.70 22.12 3.91
CA GLY A 213 6.15 21.90 3.87
C GLY A 213 6.58 20.43 3.79
N MET A 214 5.66 19.49 3.59
CA MET A 214 5.97 18.06 3.45
C MET A 214 6.48 17.68 2.06
N LEU A 215 6.15 18.45 1.03
CA LEU A 215 6.53 18.17 -0.36
C LEU A 215 7.24 19.37 -0.99
N THR A 216 8.40 19.11 -1.60
CA THR A 216 9.20 20.12 -2.31
C THR A 216 9.29 19.80 -3.79
N GLY A 217 9.50 20.81 -4.63
CA GLY A 217 9.67 20.62 -6.07
C GLY A 217 8.39 20.25 -6.85
N LEU A 218 7.21 20.40 -6.26
CA LEU A 218 5.94 20.16 -6.95
C LEU A 218 5.74 21.18 -8.10
N PRO A 219 5.60 20.73 -9.37
CA PRO A 219 5.28 21.60 -10.51
C PRO A 219 3.82 22.10 -10.45
N ALA A 220 3.31 22.69 -11.53
CA ALA A 220 1.88 22.99 -11.60
C ALA A 220 1.07 21.67 -11.54
N LEU A 221 -0.06 21.69 -10.84
CA LEU A 221 -0.90 20.49 -10.68
C LEU A 221 -1.40 19.92 -12.01
N ALA A 222 -1.56 20.77 -13.02
CA ALA A 222 -1.96 20.38 -14.38
C ALA A 222 -0.91 19.49 -15.07
N ASP A 223 0.36 19.62 -14.68
CA ASP A 223 1.48 18.84 -15.22
C ASP A 223 1.71 17.55 -14.42
N CYS A 224 1.06 17.40 -13.26
CA CYS A 224 1.20 16.21 -12.43
C CYS A 224 0.34 15.06 -12.98
N PRO A 225 0.84 13.82 -13.04
CA PRO A 225 0.02 12.69 -13.43
C PRO A 225 -1.12 12.49 -12.42
N LYS A 226 -2.22 11.90 -12.87
CA LYS A 226 -3.38 11.56 -12.04
C LYS A 226 -3.89 10.18 -12.42
N ALA A 227 -3.86 9.26 -11.45
CA ALA A 227 -4.51 7.97 -11.61
C ALA A 227 -6.03 8.17 -11.58
N PRO A 228 -6.80 7.57 -12.51
CA PRO A 228 -8.25 7.59 -12.44
C PRO A 228 -8.72 6.82 -11.21
N VAL A 229 -9.94 7.12 -10.76
CA VAL A 229 -10.63 6.35 -9.72
C VAL A 229 -11.34 5.19 -10.43
N TRP A 230 -10.88 3.97 -10.19
CA TRP A 230 -11.24 2.79 -10.99
C TRP A 230 -12.76 2.56 -11.14
N ASN A 231 -13.53 2.86 -10.09
CA ASN A 231 -14.98 2.70 -10.04
C ASN A 231 -15.77 3.98 -10.34
N LYS A 232 -15.13 5.01 -10.93
CA LYS A 232 -15.78 6.26 -11.33
C LYS A 232 -15.50 6.56 -12.81
N PRO A 233 -16.42 6.19 -13.72
CA PRO A 233 -16.24 6.36 -15.16
C PRO A 233 -15.87 7.78 -15.60
N GLU A 234 -16.33 8.80 -14.89
CA GLU A 234 -16.04 10.21 -15.16
C GLU A 234 -14.58 10.61 -14.94
N THR A 235 -13.77 9.75 -14.32
CA THR A 235 -12.37 10.06 -13.97
C THR A 235 -11.33 9.54 -14.96
N GLY A 236 -11.73 8.74 -15.96
CA GLY A 236 -10.83 8.22 -16.99
C GLY A 236 -11.47 7.17 -17.88
N SER A 237 -10.79 6.84 -18.99
CA SER A 237 -11.28 5.83 -19.94
C SER A 237 -11.41 4.44 -19.27
N LEU A 238 -12.14 3.53 -19.92
CA LEU A 238 -12.23 2.13 -19.46
C LEU A 238 -10.84 1.49 -19.31
N ASN A 239 -9.96 1.72 -20.29
CA ASN A 239 -8.59 1.25 -20.24
C ASN A 239 -7.83 1.84 -19.05
N ASP A 240 -7.86 3.16 -18.86
CA ASP A 240 -7.09 3.79 -17.79
C ASP A 240 -7.54 3.33 -16.40
N ARG A 241 -8.85 3.16 -16.19
CA ARG A 241 -9.42 2.66 -14.93
C ARG A 241 -9.03 1.20 -14.67
N ALA A 242 -9.14 0.33 -15.67
CA ALA A 242 -8.72 -1.06 -15.58
C ALA A 242 -7.23 -1.18 -15.27
N ARG A 243 -6.39 -0.43 -16.00
CA ARG A 243 -4.93 -0.42 -15.83
C ARG A 243 -4.53 0.16 -14.47
N ALA A 244 -5.20 1.21 -13.98
CA ALA A 244 -4.97 1.75 -12.64
C ALA A 244 -5.33 0.74 -11.52
N TRP A 245 -6.39 -0.04 -11.72
CA TRP A 245 -6.74 -1.11 -10.78
C TRP A 245 -5.68 -2.22 -10.78
N LEU A 246 -5.23 -2.67 -11.96
CA LEU A 246 -4.15 -3.66 -12.10
C LEU A 246 -2.82 -3.16 -11.52
N ASP A 247 -2.48 -1.87 -11.71
CA ASP A 247 -1.26 -1.25 -11.18
C ASP A 247 -1.20 -1.39 -9.65
N ILE A 248 -2.24 -0.92 -8.95
CA ILE A 248 -2.21 -0.94 -7.48
C ILE A 248 -2.41 -2.35 -6.90
N ASN A 249 -3.22 -3.20 -7.55
CA ASN A 249 -3.58 -4.52 -7.01
C ASN A 249 -2.63 -5.65 -7.41
N CYS A 250 -1.90 -5.50 -8.51
CA CYS A 250 -1.14 -6.60 -9.10
C CYS A 250 0.31 -6.23 -9.45
N ALA A 251 0.58 -5.01 -9.90
CA ALA A 251 1.89 -4.66 -10.46
C ALA A 251 3.03 -4.66 -9.45
N HIS A 252 2.76 -4.47 -8.15
CA HIS A 252 3.79 -4.61 -7.12
C HIS A 252 4.40 -6.02 -7.11
N CYS A 253 3.62 -7.04 -7.46
CA CYS A 253 4.10 -8.42 -7.65
C CYS A 253 4.52 -8.70 -9.10
N HIS A 254 3.66 -8.35 -10.06
CA HIS A 254 3.83 -8.61 -11.48
C HIS A 254 4.54 -7.44 -12.16
N ASN A 255 5.85 -7.38 -11.96
CA ASN A 255 6.78 -6.50 -12.67
C ASN A 255 8.17 -7.17 -12.71
N PRO A 256 9.13 -6.69 -13.54
CA PRO A 256 10.45 -7.32 -13.67
C PRO A 256 11.29 -7.39 -12.39
N LYS A 257 10.93 -6.62 -11.35
CA LYS A 257 11.61 -6.57 -10.05
C LYS A 257 10.74 -7.06 -8.89
N GLY A 258 9.52 -7.52 -9.17
CA GLY A 258 8.57 -7.98 -8.17
C GLY A 258 8.68 -9.48 -7.89
N PRO A 259 8.09 -9.96 -6.79
CA PRO A 259 8.11 -11.38 -6.40
C PRO A 259 7.52 -12.33 -7.46
N ALA A 260 6.59 -11.85 -8.30
CA ALA A 260 5.98 -12.66 -9.36
C ALA A 260 6.65 -12.45 -10.72
N MET A 261 7.90 -11.97 -10.78
CA MET A 261 8.62 -11.71 -12.04
C MET A 261 8.70 -12.93 -12.96
N THR A 262 8.75 -14.15 -12.39
CA THR A 262 8.80 -15.42 -13.15
C THR A 262 7.51 -15.71 -13.93
N SER A 263 6.40 -15.03 -13.60
CA SER A 263 5.17 -15.08 -14.42
C SER A 263 5.35 -14.47 -15.82
N GLY A 264 6.35 -13.59 -15.98
CA GLY A 264 6.57 -12.80 -17.19
C GLY A 264 5.52 -11.69 -17.42
N LEU A 265 4.64 -11.43 -16.45
CA LEU A 265 3.68 -10.33 -16.51
C LEU A 265 4.29 -9.04 -15.95
N ASN A 266 4.03 -7.92 -16.62
CA ASN A 266 4.22 -6.58 -16.10
C ASN A 266 2.89 -5.83 -16.13
N LEU A 267 2.25 -5.67 -14.97
CA LEU A 267 0.95 -5.03 -14.85
C LEU A 267 1.05 -3.55 -14.43
N SER A 268 2.25 -2.99 -14.43
CA SER A 268 2.52 -1.60 -14.09
C SER A 268 1.83 -0.65 -15.06
N LEU A 269 1.33 0.48 -14.57
CA LEU A 269 0.59 1.46 -15.39
C LEU A 269 1.39 1.96 -16.61
N SER A 270 2.72 2.05 -16.49
CA SER A 270 3.62 2.53 -17.54
C SER A 270 3.98 1.46 -18.58
N GLU A 271 3.57 0.21 -18.40
CA GLU A 271 3.84 -0.86 -19.38
C GLU A 271 2.92 -0.71 -20.60
N THR A 272 3.52 -0.83 -21.78
CA THR A 272 2.87 -0.66 -23.08
C THR A 272 3.06 -1.85 -24.02
N ASP A 273 3.99 -2.78 -23.74
CA ASP A 273 4.15 -4.01 -24.52
C ASP A 273 2.95 -4.96 -24.28
N PRO A 274 2.11 -5.23 -25.30
CA PRO A 274 0.94 -6.09 -25.16
C PRO A 274 1.26 -7.48 -24.59
N THR A 275 2.38 -8.08 -24.98
CA THR A 275 2.75 -9.41 -24.52
C THR A 275 3.12 -9.37 -23.04
N ALA A 276 3.90 -8.38 -22.60
CA ALA A 276 4.22 -8.18 -21.18
C ALA A 276 2.96 -7.91 -20.33
N LEU A 277 1.94 -7.26 -20.89
CA LEU A 277 0.63 -7.08 -20.25
C LEU A 277 -0.18 -8.37 -20.09
N GLY A 278 0.17 -9.43 -20.82
CA GLY A 278 -0.54 -10.71 -20.83
C GLY A 278 -1.41 -10.94 -22.07
N ILE A 279 -1.45 -10.01 -23.04
CA ILE A 279 -2.29 -10.16 -24.23
C ILE A 279 -1.74 -11.28 -25.10
N LEU A 280 -2.53 -12.34 -25.27
CA LEU A 280 -2.18 -13.58 -25.97
C LEU A 280 -0.85 -14.18 -25.49
N LYS A 281 -0.47 -13.90 -24.24
CA LYS A 281 0.73 -14.45 -23.61
C LYS A 281 0.40 -15.78 -22.96
N THR A 282 1.14 -16.82 -23.27
CA THR A 282 0.98 -18.12 -22.61
C THR A 282 1.47 -18.06 -21.15
N PRO A 283 0.80 -18.76 -20.21
CA PRO A 283 1.23 -18.79 -18.83
C PRO A 283 2.55 -19.55 -18.68
N VAL A 284 3.49 -19.00 -17.92
CA VAL A 284 4.77 -19.68 -17.61
C VAL A 284 4.69 -20.47 -16.30
N ALA A 285 4.07 -19.88 -15.28
CA ALA A 285 4.07 -20.39 -13.91
C ALA A 285 2.67 -20.38 -13.26
N ALA A 286 1.61 -20.59 -14.05
CA ALA A 286 0.24 -20.56 -13.52
C ALA A 286 -0.23 -21.89 -12.95
N GLY A 287 0.29 -23.03 -13.41
CA GLY A 287 -0.15 -24.36 -12.95
C GLY A 287 -1.67 -24.53 -12.98
N ARG A 288 -2.27 -24.98 -11.87
CA ARG A 288 -3.74 -25.06 -11.69
C ARG A 288 -4.43 -23.70 -11.82
N GLY A 289 -3.74 -22.60 -11.51
CA GLY A 289 -4.25 -21.25 -11.66
C GLY A 289 -4.52 -20.84 -13.11
N SER A 290 -4.07 -21.61 -14.12
CA SER A 290 -4.45 -21.37 -15.52
C SER A 290 -5.91 -21.73 -15.82
N GLY A 291 -6.55 -22.60 -15.04
CA GLY A 291 -7.89 -23.11 -15.34
C GLY A 291 -7.99 -23.86 -16.68
N GLY A 292 -6.86 -24.26 -17.29
CA GLY A 292 -6.82 -24.83 -18.63
C GLY A 292 -6.90 -23.81 -19.77
N HIS A 293 -6.95 -22.51 -19.46
CA HIS A 293 -6.93 -21.46 -20.47
C HIS A 293 -5.53 -21.29 -21.08
N PRO A 294 -5.43 -21.04 -22.40
CA PRO A 294 -4.14 -20.98 -23.09
C PRO A 294 -3.38 -19.66 -22.87
N PHE A 295 -4.06 -18.57 -22.51
CA PHE A 295 -3.46 -17.23 -22.45
C PHE A 295 -3.90 -16.41 -21.23
N ASP A 296 -2.99 -15.56 -20.76
CA ASP A 296 -3.21 -14.67 -19.62
C ASP A 296 -4.42 -13.74 -19.85
N ILE A 297 -4.48 -13.11 -21.03
CA ILE A 297 -5.59 -12.29 -21.53
C ILE A 297 -5.87 -12.65 -22.99
N VAL A 298 -7.14 -12.91 -23.32
CA VAL A 298 -7.63 -13.13 -24.69
C VAL A 298 -8.53 -11.95 -25.09
N PRO A 299 -8.09 -11.08 -26.03
CA PRO A 299 -8.90 -9.95 -26.51
C PRO A 299 -10.32 -10.36 -26.90
N GLY A 300 -11.31 -9.57 -26.49
CA GLY A 300 -12.73 -9.82 -26.75
C GLY A 300 -13.35 -10.97 -25.95
N LYS A 301 -12.54 -11.78 -25.24
CA LYS A 301 -12.96 -13.06 -24.65
C LYS A 301 -12.58 -13.17 -23.17
N PRO A 302 -13.28 -12.45 -22.28
CA PRO A 302 -12.98 -12.46 -20.84
C PRO A 302 -13.09 -13.85 -20.21
N ASP A 303 -14.05 -14.67 -20.66
CA ASP A 303 -14.26 -16.04 -20.12
C ASP A 303 -13.19 -17.04 -20.57
N GLU A 304 -12.39 -16.72 -21.59
CA GLU A 304 -11.25 -17.53 -22.03
C GLU A 304 -9.90 -17.04 -21.42
N SER A 305 -9.93 -16.01 -20.57
CA SER A 305 -8.73 -15.35 -20.02
C SER A 305 -8.39 -15.82 -18.61
N ILE A 306 -7.13 -16.24 -18.40
CA ILE A 306 -6.64 -16.67 -17.06
C ILE A 306 -6.83 -15.55 -16.02
N LEU A 307 -6.61 -14.29 -16.40
CA LEU A 307 -6.76 -13.15 -15.48
C LEU A 307 -8.14 -13.15 -14.79
N ILE A 308 -9.22 -13.29 -15.57
CA ILE A 308 -10.59 -13.29 -15.06
C ILE A 308 -10.87 -14.55 -14.25
N TYR A 309 -10.43 -15.72 -14.73
CA TYR A 309 -10.57 -16.98 -14.00
C TYR A 309 -9.97 -16.91 -12.58
N ARG A 310 -8.75 -16.40 -12.44
CA ARG A 310 -8.06 -16.28 -11.15
C ARG A 310 -8.70 -15.24 -10.24
N LEU A 311 -9.14 -14.10 -10.78
CA LEU A 311 -9.84 -13.07 -10.00
C LEU A 311 -11.21 -13.54 -9.52
N ASN A 312 -11.88 -14.41 -10.27
CA ASN A 312 -13.20 -14.94 -9.95
C ASN A 312 -13.16 -16.24 -9.11
N SER A 313 -12.01 -16.61 -8.58
CA SER A 313 -11.84 -17.78 -7.69
C SER A 313 -11.50 -17.37 -6.27
N THR A 314 -11.90 -18.19 -5.30
CA THR A 314 -11.49 -18.13 -3.88
C THR A 314 -10.68 -19.36 -3.45
N ASP A 315 -10.40 -20.29 -4.36
CA ASP A 315 -9.50 -21.42 -4.11
C ASP A 315 -8.06 -20.89 -3.95
N PRO A 316 -7.38 -21.11 -2.80
CA PRO A 316 -6.02 -20.65 -2.56
C PRO A 316 -4.99 -21.05 -3.64
N GLY A 317 -5.22 -22.17 -4.34
CA GLY A 317 -4.35 -22.63 -5.44
C GLY A 317 -4.60 -21.95 -6.79
N VAL A 318 -5.62 -21.09 -6.89
CA VAL A 318 -6.06 -20.44 -8.13
C VAL A 318 -6.14 -18.92 -7.96
N MET A 319 -6.70 -18.46 -6.84
CA MET A 319 -7.07 -17.07 -6.61
C MET A 319 -5.90 -16.10 -6.75
N MET A 320 -6.21 -14.89 -7.20
CA MET A 320 -5.29 -13.75 -7.17
C MET A 320 -6.01 -12.50 -6.64
N PRO A 321 -5.34 -11.61 -5.87
CA PRO A 321 -4.05 -11.83 -5.21
C PRO A 321 -4.08 -13.00 -4.21
N GLU A 322 -2.93 -13.61 -3.94
CA GLU A 322 -2.79 -14.77 -3.03
C GLU A 322 -2.92 -14.40 -1.54
N LEU A 323 -2.72 -13.11 -1.21
CA LEU A 323 -2.72 -12.59 0.15
C LEU A 323 -3.75 -11.47 0.30
N GLY A 324 -4.32 -11.34 1.50
CA GLY A 324 -5.26 -10.26 1.84
C GLY A 324 -6.62 -10.36 1.13
N ARG A 325 -7.00 -11.57 0.69
CA ARG A 325 -8.26 -11.84 0.01
C ARG A 325 -8.83 -13.21 0.40
N LYS A 326 -10.13 -13.26 0.62
CA LYS A 326 -11.03 -14.41 0.83
C LYS A 326 -12.34 -14.27 0.05
N THR A 327 -12.65 -13.07 -0.44
CA THR A 327 -13.89 -12.74 -1.15
C THR A 327 -13.60 -12.38 -2.61
N ILE A 328 -14.59 -12.49 -3.50
CA ILE A 328 -14.49 -11.98 -4.87
C ILE A 328 -14.85 -10.50 -4.88
N HIS A 329 -13.96 -9.66 -5.44
CA HIS A 329 -14.24 -8.25 -5.66
C HIS A 329 -15.02 -8.07 -6.97
N THR A 330 -16.33 -8.32 -6.89
CA THR A 330 -17.21 -8.47 -8.07
C THR A 330 -17.15 -7.28 -9.02
N GLU A 331 -17.06 -6.08 -8.47
CA GLU A 331 -17.02 -4.82 -9.21
C GLU A 331 -15.73 -4.68 -10.05
N SER A 332 -14.58 -5.13 -9.52
CA SER A 332 -13.34 -5.14 -10.29
C SER A 332 -13.28 -6.24 -11.33
N VAL A 333 -13.89 -7.40 -11.04
CA VAL A 333 -14.04 -8.48 -12.02
C VAL A 333 -14.84 -7.95 -13.21
N GLU A 334 -15.97 -7.29 -12.97
CA GLU A 334 -16.77 -6.71 -14.05
C GLU A 334 -16.00 -5.64 -14.83
N LEU A 335 -15.31 -4.72 -14.15
CA LEU A 335 -14.46 -3.72 -14.82
C LEU A 335 -13.46 -4.36 -15.78
N LEU A 336 -12.78 -5.42 -15.35
CA LEU A 336 -11.76 -6.10 -16.15
C LEU A 336 -12.38 -6.97 -17.25
N ARG A 337 -13.57 -7.55 -17.03
CA ARG A 337 -14.33 -8.24 -18.08
C ARG A 337 -14.73 -7.28 -19.19
N GLU A 338 -15.28 -6.11 -18.83
CA GLU A 338 -15.61 -5.05 -19.78
C GLU A 338 -14.37 -4.59 -20.55
N TRP A 339 -13.26 -4.37 -19.85
CA TRP A 339 -11.99 -3.96 -20.46
C TRP A 339 -11.48 -4.98 -21.48
N ILE A 340 -11.44 -6.28 -21.13
CA ILE A 340 -11.01 -7.35 -22.05
C ILE A 340 -11.97 -7.48 -23.23
N LYS A 341 -13.29 -7.41 -22.98
CA LYS A 341 -14.31 -7.49 -24.04
C LYS A 341 -14.18 -6.34 -25.05
N ALA A 342 -13.72 -5.16 -24.61
CA ALA A 342 -13.52 -4.00 -25.46
C ALA A 342 -12.17 -4.01 -26.22
N MET A 343 -11.29 -4.99 -25.99
CA MET A 343 -10.08 -5.17 -26.78
C MET A 343 -10.44 -5.73 -28.16
N ASN A 344 -9.85 -5.15 -29.20
CA ASN A 344 -10.02 -5.58 -30.60
C ASN A 344 -8.82 -6.42 -31.06
#